data_AF-A0A800M975-F1
#
_entry.id   AF-A0A800M975-F1
#
_cell.length_a   1.000
_cell.length_b   1.000
_cell.length_c   1.000
_cell.angle_alpha   90.00
_cell.angle_beta   90.00
_cell.angle_gamma   90.00
#
_symmetry.space_group_name_H-M   'P 1'
#
loop_
_entity.id
_entity.type
_entity.pdbx_description
1 polymer ?
#
loop_
_entity_poly.entity_id
_entity_poly.type
_entity_poly.pdbx_seq_one_letter_code
_entity_poly.pdbx_strand_id
1 'polypeptide(L)'
;EKWGRWLHRGIEGYKIPKGLIGRDTRYGQVPKRLFPVFRDREELPTASDLSKIINQALIDSSHLIVICSPNSAKSQWVNEEVMAFKKLGKQNRILCLIVDGEPNAANKPELGLEECFPSAVKVAADEDGNLTDIEAEPIAADAREGKDGKANALMKVFAGMMGVGFDEIKQRDLARKQKRAALVGTASLILALVMGILSVWAIGNKNIAVAAKEDSDKQRLLAEQSRDEAERLLAQPATN
;
A
#
# COMPACT_ATOMS: atom_id res chain seq x y z
N GLU A 1 -4.52 -15.25 13.55
CA GLU A 1 -4.68 -13.85 14.01
C GLU A 1 -4.05 -12.76 13.14
N LYS A 2 -2.72 -12.72 12.94
CA LYS A 2 -2.06 -11.59 12.24
C LYS A 2 -2.60 -11.34 10.83
N TRP A 3 -2.81 -12.41 10.05
CA TRP A 3 -3.33 -12.33 8.68
C TRP A 3 -4.77 -11.83 8.59
N GLY A 4 -5.66 -12.30 9.46
CA GLY A 4 -7.05 -11.82 9.55
C GLY A 4 -7.11 -10.31 9.84
N ARG A 5 -6.34 -9.82 10.82
CA ARG A 5 -6.26 -8.37 11.12
C ARG A 5 -5.71 -7.56 9.95
N TRP A 6 -4.67 -8.06 9.29
CA TRP A 6 -4.07 -7.39 8.15
C TRP A 6 -5.05 -7.26 6.98
N LEU A 7 -5.75 -8.34 6.66
CA LEU A 7 -6.75 -8.37 5.60
C LEU A 7 -7.93 -7.44 5.93
N HIS A 8 -8.47 -7.54 7.15
CA HIS A 8 -9.59 -6.71 7.60
C HIS A 8 -9.28 -5.21 7.47
N ARG A 9 -8.14 -4.76 8.03
CA ARG A 9 -7.68 -3.37 7.89
C ARG A 9 -7.43 -2.97 6.43
N GLY A 10 -6.94 -3.91 5.62
CA GLY A 10 -6.74 -3.71 4.19
C GLY A 10 -8.05 -3.39 3.46
N ILE A 11 -9.11 -4.17 3.74
CA ILE A 11 -10.44 -3.98 3.15
C ILE A 11 -11.06 -2.67 3.65
N GLU A 12 -11.00 -2.40 4.96
CA GLU A 12 -11.54 -1.18 5.57
C GLU A 12 -10.88 0.09 5.01
N GLY A 13 -9.56 0.07 4.82
CA GLY A 13 -8.79 1.18 4.30
C GLY A 13 -8.90 1.37 2.79
N TYR A 14 -9.48 0.42 2.04
CA TYR A 14 -9.49 0.47 0.59
C TYR A 14 -10.55 1.44 0.04
N LYS A 15 -10.09 2.46 -0.67
CA LYS A 15 -10.96 3.39 -1.41
C LYS A 15 -11.14 2.91 -2.84
N ILE A 16 -12.35 2.46 -3.15
CA ILE A 16 -12.72 2.03 -4.50
C ILE A 16 -12.51 3.20 -5.48
N PRO A 17 -11.81 2.99 -6.61
CA PRO A 17 -11.64 4.01 -7.64
C PRO A 17 -13.00 4.51 -8.16
N LYS A 18 -13.17 5.84 -8.25
CA LYS A 18 -14.43 6.47 -8.69
C LYS A 18 -14.98 5.92 -10.02
N GLY A 19 -14.10 5.57 -10.96
CA GLY A 19 -14.51 5.02 -12.26
C GLY A 19 -14.99 3.57 -12.23
N LEU A 20 -14.84 2.87 -11.10
CA LEU A 20 -15.40 1.52 -10.91
C LEU A 20 -16.75 1.55 -10.21
N ILE A 21 -17.01 2.54 -9.35
CA ILE A 21 -18.25 2.64 -8.56
C ILE A 21 -19.47 2.69 -9.49
N GLY A 22 -20.45 1.83 -9.25
CA GLY A 22 -21.69 1.74 -10.03
C GLY A 22 -21.56 0.97 -11.35
N ARG A 23 -20.37 0.48 -11.70
CA ARG A 23 -20.17 -0.38 -12.88
C ARG A 23 -20.85 -1.73 -12.64
N ASP A 24 -21.57 -2.22 -13.64
CA ASP A 24 -22.14 -3.56 -13.60
C ASP A 24 -21.05 -4.63 -13.77
N THR A 25 -21.05 -5.61 -12.88
CA THR A 25 -20.19 -6.80 -12.95
C THR A 25 -21.03 -8.05 -12.74
N ARG A 26 -20.40 -9.23 -12.83
CA ARG A 26 -21.06 -10.52 -12.56
C ARG A 26 -21.64 -10.64 -11.14
N TYR A 27 -21.27 -9.74 -10.23
CA TYR A 27 -21.75 -9.72 -8.85
C TYR A 27 -22.75 -8.59 -8.54
N GLY A 28 -23.15 -7.83 -9.55
CA GLY A 28 -23.97 -6.63 -9.43
C GLY A 28 -23.13 -5.36 -9.57
N GLN A 29 -23.69 -4.22 -9.16
CA GLN A 29 -23.00 -2.94 -9.23
C GLN A 29 -21.88 -2.86 -8.20
N VAL A 30 -20.70 -2.39 -8.63
CA VAL A 30 -19.57 -2.16 -7.72
C VAL A 30 -19.97 -1.11 -6.66
N PRO A 31 -19.85 -1.43 -5.35
CA PRO A 31 -20.25 -0.52 -4.30
C PRO A 31 -19.26 0.63 -4.13
N LYS A 32 -19.59 1.59 -3.26
CA LYS A 32 -18.65 2.67 -2.86
C LYS A 32 -17.56 2.20 -1.90
N ARG A 33 -17.84 1.12 -1.14
CA ARG A 33 -16.94 0.50 -0.15
C ARG A 33 -17.18 -1.00 -0.10
N LEU A 34 -16.17 -1.75 0.31
CA LEU A 34 -16.23 -3.21 0.51
C LEU A 34 -16.62 -3.58 1.96
N PHE A 35 -17.43 -2.76 2.61
CA PHE A 35 -17.80 -2.87 4.03
C PHE A 35 -19.33 -3.04 4.15
N PRO A 36 -19.86 -3.78 5.14
CA PRO A 36 -19.18 -4.45 6.27
C PRO A 36 -18.42 -5.72 5.92
N VAL A 37 -17.44 -6.08 6.76
CA VAL A 37 -16.70 -7.36 6.71
C VAL A 37 -16.86 -8.06 8.05
N PHE A 38 -17.58 -9.18 8.07
CA PHE A 38 -17.74 -9.98 9.28
C PHE A 38 -16.45 -10.71 9.64
N ARG A 39 -16.09 -10.71 10.93
CA ARG A 39 -14.99 -11.52 11.47
C ARG A 39 -15.30 -12.07 12.86
N ASP A 40 -15.39 -13.39 12.90
CA ASP A 40 -15.73 -14.24 14.05
C ASP A 40 -15.19 -13.77 15.43
N ARG A 41 -13.90 -13.41 15.53
CA ARG A 41 -13.27 -13.07 16.83
C ARG A 41 -13.31 -11.60 17.27
N GLU A 42 -13.67 -10.67 16.38
CA GLU A 42 -13.69 -9.23 16.74
C GLU A 42 -15.12 -8.72 16.99
N GLU A 43 -16.15 -9.44 16.56
CA GLU A 43 -17.55 -8.97 16.60
C GLU A 43 -18.44 -9.65 17.66
N LEU A 44 -17.93 -10.63 18.43
CA LEU A 44 -18.77 -11.49 19.28
C LEU A 44 -18.41 -11.42 20.79
N PRO A 45 -19.23 -10.74 21.61
CA PRO A 45 -19.19 -10.90 23.06
C PRO A 45 -19.91 -12.20 23.47
N THR A 46 -19.17 -13.15 24.04
CA THR A 46 -19.62 -14.19 24.99
C THR A 46 -21.09 -14.66 24.86
N ALA A 47 -21.46 -15.28 23.75
CA ALA A 47 -22.79 -15.87 23.57
C ALA A 47 -22.72 -17.34 23.19
N SER A 48 -23.61 -18.14 23.79
CA SER A 48 -23.81 -19.58 23.62
C SER A 48 -24.37 -19.99 22.24
N ASP A 49 -24.31 -19.10 21.24
CA ASP A 49 -24.91 -19.32 19.91
C ASP A 49 -24.02 -18.84 18.75
N LEU A 50 -22.70 -18.99 18.93
CA LEU A 50 -21.67 -18.66 17.95
C LEU A 50 -21.98 -19.20 16.56
N SER A 51 -22.39 -20.48 16.48
CA SER A 51 -22.71 -21.15 15.22
C SER A 51 -23.88 -20.49 14.49
N LYS A 52 -24.93 -20.01 15.18
CA LYS A 52 -26.03 -19.30 14.52
C LYS A 52 -25.61 -17.95 13.98
N ILE A 53 -24.76 -17.22 14.70
CA ILE A 53 -24.28 -15.92 14.25
C ILE A 53 -23.39 -16.08 13.01
N ILE A 54 -22.50 -17.08 13.00
CA ILE A 54 -21.66 -17.40 11.84
C ILE A 54 -22.54 -17.80 10.64
N ASN A 55 -23.52 -18.68 10.83
CA ASN A 55 -24.42 -19.09 9.75
C ASN A 55 -25.20 -17.91 9.18
N GLN A 56 -25.72 -17.02 10.03
CA GLN A 56 -26.38 -15.80 9.59
C GLN A 56 -25.42 -14.89 8.81
N ALA A 57 -24.19 -14.73 9.29
CA ALA A 57 -23.18 -13.95 8.59
C ALA A 57 -22.83 -14.55 7.22
N LEU A 58 -22.80 -15.87 7.06
CA LEU A 58 -22.61 -16.52 5.75
C LEU A 58 -23.79 -16.25 4.79
N ILE A 59 -25.02 -16.25 5.31
CA ILE A 59 -26.24 -15.91 4.56
C ILE A 59 -26.19 -14.45 4.09
N ASP A 60 -25.80 -13.53 4.95
CA ASP A 60 -25.80 -12.09 4.65
C ASP A 60 -24.56 -11.66 3.83
N SER A 61 -23.48 -12.44 3.88
CA SER A 61 -22.23 -12.12 3.19
C SER A 61 -22.35 -12.30 1.68
N SER A 62 -21.85 -11.30 0.94
CA SER A 62 -21.75 -11.39 -0.52
C SER A 62 -20.62 -12.32 -0.98
N HIS A 63 -19.54 -12.41 -0.22
CA HIS A 63 -18.34 -13.19 -0.53
C HIS A 63 -17.78 -13.84 0.74
N LEU A 64 -17.13 -14.98 0.57
CA LEU A 64 -16.36 -15.64 1.62
C LEU A 64 -14.87 -15.56 1.27
N ILE A 65 -14.05 -15.00 2.14
CA ILE A 65 -12.59 -14.98 1.96
C ILE A 65 -11.97 -16.03 2.88
N VAL A 66 -11.35 -17.05 2.28
CA VAL A 66 -10.70 -18.14 3.01
C VAL A 66 -9.21 -17.83 3.11
N ILE A 67 -8.69 -17.68 4.33
CA ILE A 67 -7.25 -17.54 4.58
C ILE A 67 -6.61 -18.92 4.60
N CYS A 68 -6.00 -19.30 3.49
CA CYS A 68 -5.47 -20.63 3.20
C CYS A 68 -4.06 -20.83 3.81
N SER A 69 -3.94 -21.87 4.64
CA SER A 69 -2.75 -22.31 5.37
C SER A 69 -2.89 -23.79 5.77
N PRO A 70 -1.82 -24.47 6.20
CA PRO A 70 -1.93 -25.84 6.74
C PRO A 70 -2.93 -25.95 7.90
N ASN A 71 -3.04 -24.90 8.71
CA ASN A 71 -4.01 -24.85 9.81
C ASN A 71 -5.46 -24.77 9.33
N SER A 72 -5.75 -23.99 8.29
CA SER A 72 -7.11 -23.93 7.73
C SER A 72 -7.46 -25.21 6.98
N ALA A 73 -6.48 -25.83 6.29
CA ALA A 73 -6.69 -27.10 5.60
C ALA A 73 -7.09 -28.23 6.56
N LYS A 74 -6.53 -28.24 7.78
CA LYS A 74 -6.85 -29.21 8.84
C LYS A 74 -8.07 -28.82 9.69
N SER A 75 -8.66 -27.64 9.47
CA SER A 75 -9.76 -27.14 10.30
C SER A 75 -11.11 -27.62 9.77
N GLN A 76 -11.80 -28.45 10.57
CA GLN A 76 -13.18 -28.87 10.27
C GLN A 76 -14.13 -27.67 10.18
N TRP A 77 -14.02 -26.70 11.09
CA TRP A 77 -14.87 -25.51 11.11
C TRP A 77 -14.75 -24.67 9.83
N VAL A 78 -13.53 -24.40 9.36
CA VAL A 78 -13.33 -23.68 8.09
C VAL A 78 -13.91 -24.47 6.91
N ASN A 79 -13.75 -25.79 6.91
CA ASN A 79 -14.31 -26.64 5.88
C ASN A 79 -15.85 -26.60 5.89
N GLU A 80 -16.48 -26.64 7.07
CA GLU A 80 -17.93 -26.54 7.24
C GLU A 80 -18.48 -25.19 6.78
N GLU A 81 -17.81 -24.08 7.08
CA GLU A 81 -18.20 -22.75 6.60
C GLU A 81 -18.13 -22.64 5.07
N VAL A 82 -17.09 -23.22 4.46
CA VAL A 82 -16.96 -23.30 2.99
C VAL A 82 -18.10 -24.14 2.40
N MET A 83 -18.40 -25.30 2.98
CA MET A 83 -19.52 -26.14 2.54
C MET A 83 -20.85 -25.42 2.67
N ALA A 84 -21.10 -24.75 3.80
CA ALA A 84 -22.31 -23.97 4.03
C ALA A 84 -22.45 -22.84 2.99
N PHE A 85 -21.37 -22.12 2.69
CA PHE A 85 -21.40 -21.06 1.68
C PHE A 85 -21.64 -21.60 0.27
N LYS A 86 -21.16 -22.80 -0.05
CA LYS A 86 -21.49 -23.51 -1.30
C LYS A 86 -22.96 -23.93 -1.35
N LYS A 87 -23.51 -24.45 -0.26
CA LYS A 87 -24.95 -24.76 -0.11
C LYS A 87 -25.86 -23.56 -0.32
N LEU A 88 -25.36 -22.35 -0.06
CA LEU A 88 -26.08 -21.10 -0.36
C LEU A 88 -26.01 -20.70 -1.85
N GLY A 89 -25.45 -21.54 -2.74
CA GLY A 89 -25.28 -21.25 -4.16
C GLY A 89 -24.16 -20.22 -4.45
N LYS A 90 -23.34 -19.88 -3.46
CA LYS A 90 -22.34 -18.79 -3.56
C LYS A 90 -20.93 -19.31 -3.85
N GLN A 91 -20.77 -20.51 -4.41
CA GLN A 91 -19.46 -21.12 -4.67
C GLN A 91 -18.51 -20.22 -5.49
N ASN A 92 -19.05 -19.49 -6.48
CA ASN A 92 -18.29 -18.56 -7.32
C ASN A 92 -17.88 -17.25 -6.62
N ARG A 93 -18.16 -17.13 -5.32
CA ARG A 93 -17.88 -15.96 -4.48
C ARG A 93 -16.95 -16.31 -3.31
N ILE A 94 -16.29 -17.47 -3.38
CA ILE A 94 -15.25 -17.91 -2.46
C ILE A 94 -13.90 -17.45 -3.01
N LEU A 95 -13.19 -16.63 -2.25
CA LEU A 95 -11.89 -16.07 -2.60
C LEU A 95 -10.83 -16.67 -1.69
N CYS A 96 -9.81 -17.31 -2.28
CA CYS A 96 -8.73 -17.90 -1.50
C CYS A 96 -7.57 -16.91 -1.35
N LEU A 97 -7.03 -16.81 -0.13
CA LEU A 97 -5.83 -16.03 0.18
C LEU A 97 -4.79 -16.96 0.80
N ILE A 98 -3.81 -17.38 0.02
CA ILE A 98 -2.72 -18.25 0.48
C ILE A 98 -1.76 -17.40 1.30
N VAL A 99 -1.55 -17.83 2.55
CA VAL A 99 -0.61 -17.19 3.47
C VAL A 99 0.51 -18.13 3.93
N ASP A 100 0.31 -19.43 3.79
CA ASP A 100 1.26 -20.49 4.14
C ASP A 100 0.85 -21.81 3.48
N GLY A 101 1.74 -22.82 3.47
CA GLY A 101 1.52 -24.12 2.83
C GLY A 101 1.44 -24.03 1.30
N GLU A 102 1.20 -25.15 0.63
CA GLU A 102 1.15 -25.25 -0.83
C GLU A 102 -0.21 -25.75 -1.32
N PRO A 103 -0.81 -25.08 -2.32
CA PRO A 103 -2.03 -25.55 -2.96
C PRO A 103 -1.88 -26.94 -3.54
N ASN A 104 -2.84 -27.83 -3.24
CA ASN A 104 -2.90 -29.18 -3.80
C ASN A 104 -1.62 -29.98 -3.50
N ALA A 105 -1.00 -29.76 -2.34
CA ALA A 105 0.25 -30.44 -1.96
C ALA A 105 0.11 -31.96 -1.93
N ALA A 106 -1.10 -32.47 -1.64
CA ALA A 106 -1.40 -33.91 -1.69
C ALA A 106 -1.16 -34.53 -3.08
N ASN A 107 -1.23 -33.73 -4.15
CA ASN A 107 -0.99 -34.17 -5.52
C ASN A 107 0.51 -34.11 -5.89
N LYS A 108 1.37 -33.61 -4.99
CA LYS A 108 2.82 -33.42 -5.16
C LYS A 108 3.60 -33.88 -3.93
N PRO A 109 3.46 -35.16 -3.52
CA PRO A 109 4.09 -35.67 -2.31
C PRO A 109 5.62 -35.54 -2.31
N GLU A 110 6.24 -35.51 -3.49
CA GLU A 110 7.67 -35.34 -3.69
C GLU A 110 8.24 -34.01 -3.17
N LEU A 111 7.40 -32.98 -3.03
CA LEU A 111 7.82 -31.67 -2.51
C LEU A 111 7.87 -31.62 -0.98
N GLY A 112 7.24 -32.59 -0.29
CA GLY A 112 7.17 -32.61 1.17
C GLY A 112 6.47 -31.39 1.78
N LEU A 113 5.60 -30.73 1.02
CA LEU A 113 4.89 -29.52 1.44
C LEU A 113 3.53 -29.87 2.07
N GLU A 114 3.05 -29.02 2.97
CA GLU A 114 1.73 -29.18 3.58
C GLU A 114 0.64 -28.50 2.74
N GLU A 115 -0.50 -29.16 2.59
CA GLU A 115 -1.69 -28.62 1.92
C GLU A 115 -2.18 -27.34 2.60
N CYS A 116 -2.59 -26.34 1.82
CA CYS A 116 -3.14 -25.09 2.36
C CYS A 116 -4.63 -24.89 2.08
N PHE A 117 -5.22 -25.65 1.17
CA PHE A 117 -6.64 -25.57 0.87
C PHE A 117 -7.50 -26.52 1.72
N PRO A 118 -8.55 -26.02 2.39
CA PRO A 118 -9.61 -26.88 2.93
C PRO A 118 -10.21 -27.74 1.81
N SER A 119 -10.56 -29.00 2.14
CA SER A 119 -11.05 -29.96 1.14
C SER A 119 -12.24 -29.45 0.34
N ALA A 120 -13.21 -28.80 1.00
CA ALA A 120 -14.39 -28.26 0.36
C ALA A 120 -14.10 -27.15 -0.64
N VAL A 121 -12.94 -26.46 -0.55
CA VAL A 121 -12.54 -25.45 -1.55
C VAL A 121 -12.14 -26.12 -2.87
N LYS A 122 -11.54 -27.32 -2.81
CA LYS A 122 -10.92 -28.02 -3.95
C LYS A 122 -11.89 -28.76 -4.88
N VAL A 123 -13.18 -28.80 -4.55
CA VAL A 123 -14.19 -29.53 -5.33
C VAL A 123 -15.37 -28.63 -5.69
N ALA A 124 -15.98 -28.80 -6.85
CA ALA A 124 -17.16 -28.03 -7.25
C ALA A 124 -18.40 -28.46 -6.46
N ALA A 125 -19.37 -27.56 -6.32
CA ALA A 125 -20.70 -27.92 -5.86
C ALA A 125 -21.70 -27.98 -7.02
N ASP A 126 -22.70 -28.84 -6.91
CA ASP A 126 -23.83 -28.91 -7.85
C ASP A 126 -24.79 -27.71 -7.69
N GLU A 127 -25.90 -27.72 -8.42
CA GLU A 127 -26.92 -26.66 -8.37
C GLU A 127 -27.61 -26.55 -7.01
N ASP A 128 -27.69 -27.67 -6.27
CA ASP A 128 -28.22 -27.75 -4.90
C ASP A 128 -27.16 -27.40 -3.84
N GLY A 129 -25.92 -27.11 -4.29
CA GLY A 129 -24.80 -26.76 -3.44
C GLY A 129 -24.18 -27.92 -2.67
N ASN A 130 -24.47 -29.17 -3.05
CA ASN A 130 -23.79 -30.36 -2.55
C ASN A 130 -22.42 -30.51 -3.22
N LEU A 131 -21.43 -30.99 -2.46
CA LEU A 131 -20.09 -31.23 -3.03
C LEU A 131 -20.14 -32.37 -4.03
N THR A 132 -19.43 -32.20 -5.13
CA THR A 132 -19.26 -33.19 -6.20
C THR A 132 -17.86 -33.77 -6.18
N ASP A 133 -17.61 -34.79 -6.99
CA ASP A 133 -16.26 -35.35 -7.22
C ASP A 133 -15.46 -34.55 -8.27
N ILE A 134 -16.01 -33.45 -8.79
CA ILE A 134 -15.36 -32.60 -9.78
C ILE A 134 -14.37 -31.67 -9.08
N GLU A 135 -13.09 -31.70 -9.46
CA GLU A 135 -12.10 -30.75 -8.94
C GLU A 135 -12.45 -29.31 -9.35
N ALA A 136 -12.35 -28.39 -8.39
CA ALA A 136 -12.47 -26.97 -8.63
C ALA A 136 -11.09 -26.32 -8.55
N GLU A 137 -10.81 -25.40 -9.48
CA GLU A 137 -9.63 -24.54 -9.41
C GLU A 137 -9.98 -23.22 -8.69
N PRO A 138 -9.62 -23.05 -7.40
CA PRO A 138 -10.02 -21.86 -6.65
C PRO A 138 -9.23 -20.65 -7.14
N ILE A 139 -9.91 -19.52 -7.29
CA ILE A 139 -9.22 -18.24 -7.56
C ILE A 139 -8.47 -17.84 -6.29
N ALA A 140 -7.15 -17.96 -6.33
CA ALA A 140 -6.29 -17.72 -5.18
C ALA A 140 -5.34 -16.53 -5.38
N ALA A 141 -5.26 -15.69 -4.36
CA ALA A 141 -4.23 -14.66 -4.20
C ALA A 141 -3.13 -15.20 -3.26
N ASP A 142 -1.86 -15.04 -3.62
CA ASP A 142 -0.75 -15.62 -2.87
C ASP A 142 0.11 -14.55 -2.17
N ALA A 143 -0.15 -14.34 -0.88
CA ALA A 143 0.49 -13.29 -0.10
C ALA A 143 1.93 -13.64 0.35
N ARG A 144 2.41 -14.85 0.05
CA ARG A 144 3.76 -15.32 0.40
C ARG A 144 4.83 -14.53 -0.37
N GLU A 145 6.03 -14.47 0.18
CA GLU A 145 7.18 -13.87 -0.48
C GLU A 145 7.59 -14.70 -1.71
N GLY A 146 8.04 -14.05 -2.78
CA GLY A 146 8.34 -14.71 -4.06
C GLY A 146 7.12 -15.12 -4.90
N LYS A 147 5.89 -14.83 -4.43
CA LYS A 147 4.63 -15.05 -5.16
C LYS A 147 4.00 -13.70 -5.52
N ASP A 148 2.73 -13.44 -5.19
CA ASP A 148 2.16 -12.11 -5.41
C ASP A 148 2.71 -11.08 -4.41
N GLY A 149 2.98 -11.53 -3.18
CA GLY A 149 3.27 -10.70 -2.04
C GLY A 149 2.02 -9.97 -1.52
N LYS A 150 2.08 -9.50 -0.28
CA LYS A 150 0.94 -8.90 0.44
C LYS A 150 0.15 -7.85 -0.36
N ALA A 151 0.83 -6.91 -1.00
CA ALA A 151 0.17 -5.80 -1.68
C ALA A 151 -0.64 -6.25 -2.91
N ASN A 152 -0.05 -7.10 -3.77
CA ASN A 152 -0.75 -7.59 -4.95
C ASN A 152 -1.82 -8.62 -4.57
N ALA A 153 -1.56 -9.46 -3.56
CA ALA A 153 -2.55 -10.42 -3.08
C ALA A 153 -3.82 -9.70 -2.58
N LEU A 154 -3.64 -8.62 -1.82
CA LEU A 154 -4.75 -7.77 -1.36
C LEU A 154 -5.51 -7.13 -2.54
N MET A 155 -4.81 -6.64 -3.56
CA MET A 155 -5.44 -6.12 -4.78
C MET A 155 -6.21 -7.19 -5.55
N LYS A 156 -5.71 -8.43 -5.62
CA LYS A 156 -6.43 -9.56 -6.22
C LYS A 156 -7.70 -9.89 -5.45
N VAL A 157 -7.67 -9.84 -4.12
CA VAL A 157 -8.87 -9.98 -3.29
C VAL A 157 -9.89 -8.89 -3.62
N PHE A 158 -9.48 -7.62 -3.72
CA PHE A 158 -10.40 -6.53 -4.10
C PHE A 158 -10.97 -6.72 -5.51
N ALA A 159 -10.15 -7.15 -6.46
CA ALA A 159 -10.58 -7.49 -7.82
C ALA A 159 -11.66 -8.59 -7.80
N GLY A 160 -11.40 -9.65 -7.03
CA GLY A 160 -12.35 -10.75 -6.80
C GLY A 160 -13.67 -10.27 -6.21
N MET A 161 -13.64 -9.44 -5.15
CA MET A 161 -14.86 -8.93 -4.51
C MET A 161 -15.68 -8.01 -5.40
N MET A 162 -15.03 -7.22 -6.26
CA MET A 162 -15.72 -6.31 -7.17
C MET A 162 -16.13 -6.98 -8.49
N GLY A 163 -15.56 -8.13 -8.82
CA GLY A 163 -15.77 -8.78 -10.12
C GLY A 163 -15.10 -8.03 -11.29
N VAL A 164 -13.96 -7.38 -11.04
CA VAL A 164 -13.19 -6.61 -12.04
C VAL A 164 -11.81 -7.23 -12.27
N GLY A 165 -11.15 -6.88 -13.38
CA GLY A 165 -9.80 -7.34 -13.67
C GLY A 165 -8.76 -6.79 -12.69
N PHE A 166 -7.81 -7.63 -12.27
CA PHE A 166 -6.68 -7.22 -11.40
C PHE A 166 -5.85 -6.09 -12.03
N ASP A 167 -5.60 -6.17 -13.34
CA ASP A 167 -4.80 -5.17 -14.05
C ASP A 167 -5.45 -3.79 -14.02
N GLU A 168 -6.77 -3.71 -14.03
CA GLU A 168 -7.49 -2.43 -13.93
C GLU A 168 -7.23 -1.75 -12.58
N ILE A 169 -7.12 -2.54 -11.50
CA ILE A 169 -6.78 -2.02 -10.17
C ILE A 169 -5.30 -1.63 -10.12
N LYS A 170 -4.42 -2.49 -10.62
CA LYS A 170 -2.96 -2.31 -10.57
C LYS A 170 -2.50 -1.11 -11.38
N GLN A 171 -2.97 -0.95 -12.62
CA GLN A 171 -2.60 0.18 -13.48
C GLN A 171 -2.99 1.52 -12.84
N ARG A 172 -4.14 1.58 -12.16
CA ARG A 172 -4.58 2.79 -11.46
C ARG A 172 -3.75 3.10 -10.21
N ASP A 173 -3.24 2.08 -9.51
CA ASP A 173 -2.30 2.30 -8.41
C ASP A 173 -0.94 2.82 -8.92
N LEU A 174 -0.42 2.21 -9.99
CA LEU A 174 0.82 2.65 -10.64
C LEU A 174 0.70 4.09 -11.15
N ALA A 175 -0.38 4.42 -11.84
CA ALA A 175 -0.62 5.78 -12.32
C ALA A 175 -0.69 6.80 -11.18
N ARG A 176 -1.27 6.43 -10.01
CA ARG A 176 -1.30 7.30 -8.82
C ARG A 176 0.10 7.50 -8.24
N LYS A 177 0.90 6.44 -8.14
CA LYS A 177 2.29 6.50 -7.67
C LYS A 177 3.15 7.35 -8.61
N GLN A 178 3.06 7.13 -9.92
CA GLN A 178 3.78 7.91 -10.93
C GLN A 178 3.41 9.40 -10.87
N LYS A 179 2.13 9.74 -10.77
CA LYS A 179 1.69 11.14 -10.63
C LYS A 179 2.25 11.81 -9.38
N ARG A 180 2.29 11.10 -8.24
CA ARG A 180 2.88 11.60 -7.00
C ARG A 180 4.39 11.78 -7.12
N ALA A 181 5.08 10.78 -7.68
CA ALA A 181 6.52 10.84 -7.90
C ALA A 181 6.90 11.98 -8.85
N ALA A 182 6.13 12.20 -9.92
CA ALA A 182 6.31 13.32 -10.83
C ALA A 182 6.13 14.66 -10.11
N LEU A 183 5.06 14.83 -9.32
CA LEU A 183 4.82 16.07 -8.56
C LEU A 183 5.98 16.38 -7.59
N VAL A 184 6.43 15.38 -6.83
CA VAL A 184 7.55 15.53 -5.89
C VAL A 184 8.85 15.83 -6.66
N GLY A 185 9.10 15.14 -7.76
CA GLY A 185 10.27 15.37 -8.61
C GLY A 185 10.30 16.79 -9.17
N THR A 186 9.18 17.28 -9.69
CA THR A 186 9.07 18.66 -10.19
C THR A 186 9.28 19.69 -9.09
N ALA A 187 8.68 19.48 -7.90
CA ALA A 187 8.87 20.37 -6.75
C ALA A 187 10.34 20.43 -6.30
N SER A 188 11.01 19.27 -6.23
CA SER A 188 12.43 19.19 -5.91
C SER A 188 13.31 19.90 -6.93
N LEU A 189 12.98 19.80 -8.23
CA LEU A 189 13.72 20.48 -9.30
C LEU A 189 13.59 22.00 -9.20
N ILE A 190 12.38 22.50 -8.94
CA ILE A 190 12.13 23.93 -8.72
C ILE A 190 12.91 24.43 -7.50
N LEU A 191 12.88 23.67 -6.40
CA LEU A 191 13.63 24.02 -5.19
C LEU A 191 15.14 24.07 -5.45
N ALA A 192 15.69 23.09 -6.18
CA ALA A 192 17.11 23.07 -6.54
C ALA A 192 17.49 24.27 -7.41
N LEU A 193 16.64 24.65 -8.37
CA LEU A 193 16.84 25.85 -9.20
C LEU A 193 16.85 27.13 -8.37
N VAL A 194 15.88 27.31 -7.47
CA VAL A 194 15.81 28.46 -6.57
C VAL A 194 17.06 28.53 -5.68
N MET A 195 17.46 27.41 -5.09
CA MET A 195 18.67 27.32 -4.28
C MET A 195 19.94 27.64 -5.08
N GLY A 196 20.02 27.19 -6.34
CA GLY A 196 21.13 27.51 -7.23
C GLY A 196 21.23 29.02 -7.52
N ILE A 197 20.09 29.66 -7.84
CA ILE A 197 20.02 31.11 -8.07
C ILE A 197 20.44 31.88 -6.82
N LEU A 198 19.90 31.53 -5.66
CA LEU A 198 20.25 32.17 -4.38
C LEU A 198 21.73 31.99 -4.03
N SER A 199 22.30 30.83 -4.34
CA SER A 199 23.73 30.53 -4.10
C SER A 199 24.63 31.42 -4.96
N VAL A 200 24.32 31.56 -6.26
CA VAL A 200 25.05 32.47 -7.17
C VAL A 200 24.93 33.91 -6.71
N TRP A 201 23.71 34.35 -6.33
CA TRP A 201 23.47 35.69 -5.81
C TRP A 201 24.24 35.98 -4.51
N ALA A 202 24.28 35.01 -3.58
CA ALA A 202 25.02 35.15 -2.33
C ALA A 202 26.54 35.25 -2.54
N ILE A 203 27.11 34.48 -3.47
CA ILE A 203 28.53 34.57 -3.83
C ILE A 203 28.84 35.93 -4.46
N GLY A 204 27.99 36.41 -5.37
CA GLY A 204 28.13 37.73 -5.99
C GLY A 204 28.13 38.86 -4.96
N ASN A 205 27.17 38.85 -4.04
CA ASN A 205 27.09 39.85 -2.97
C ASN A 205 28.29 39.78 -2.02
N LYS A 206 28.79 38.57 -1.71
CA LYS A 206 29.99 38.41 -0.89
C LYS A 206 31.20 39.05 -1.56
N ASN A 207 31.37 38.87 -2.87
CA ASN A 207 32.49 39.46 -3.61
C ASN A 207 32.42 41.00 -3.65
N ILE A 208 31.23 41.57 -3.85
CA ILE A 208 31.02 43.03 -3.79
C ILE A 208 31.34 43.57 -2.40
N ALA A 209 30.91 42.87 -1.34
CA ALA A 209 31.18 43.27 0.04
C ALA A 209 32.68 43.21 0.38
N VAL A 210 33.42 42.23 -0.15
CA VAL A 210 34.89 42.14 0.02
C VAL A 210 35.58 43.30 -0.70
N ALA A 211 35.21 43.59 -1.95
CA ALA A 211 35.77 44.71 -2.70
C ALA A 211 35.52 46.06 -2.01
N ALA A 212 34.30 46.29 -1.51
CA ALA A 212 33.95 47.50 -0.76
C ALA A 212 34.79 47.65 0.53
N LYS A 213 35.14 46.54 1.17
CA LYS A 213 36.01 46.55 2.36
C LYS A 213 37.45 46.91 1.98
N GLU A 214 37.99 46.34 0.90
CA GLU A 214 39.33 46.69 0.42
C GLU A 214 39.45 48.18 0.07
N ASP A 215 38.43 48.76 -0.57
CA ASP A 215 38.41 50.19 -0.90
C ASP A 215 38.34 51.06 0.35
N SER A 216 37.53 50.67 1.34
CA SER A 216 37.48 51.35 2.65
C SER A 216 38.82 51.29 3.37
N ASP A 217 39.52 50.16 3.33
CA ASP A 217 40.82 50.00 3.98
C ASP A 217 41.90 50.86 3.28
N LYS A 218 41.89 50.93 1.94
CA LYS A 218 42.77 51.83 1.17
C LYS A 218 42.51 53.30 1.51
N GLN A 219 41.26 53.73 1.57
CA GLN A 219 40.92 55.12 1.92
C GLN A 219 41.38 55.49 3.33
N ARG A 220 41.23 54.58 4.30
CA ARG A 220 41.76 54.78 5.66
C ARG A 220 43.27 54.93 5.67
N LEU A 221 43.98 54.07 4.94
CA LEU A 221 45.44 54.12 4.87
C LEU A 221 45.93 55.45 4.27
N LEU A 222 45.28 55.91 3.19
CA LEU A 222 45.59 57.20 2.57
C LEU A 222 45.28 58.37 3.52
N ALA A 223 44.18 58.30 4.26
CA ALA A 223 43.84 59.32 5.26
C ALA A 223 44.88 59.35 6.39
N GLU A 224 45.31 58.18 6.89
CA GLU A 224 46.38 58.08 7.89
C GLU A 224 47.70 58.63 7.36
N GLN A 225 48.11 58.26 6.14
CA GLN A 225 49.31 58.79 5.50
C GLN A 225 49.25 60.31 5.34
N SER A 226 48.12 60.85 4.88
CA SER A 226 47.94 62.30 4.74
C SER A 226 48.01 63.04 6.08
N ARG A 227 47.49 62.42 7.15
CA ARG A 227 47.59 62.96 8.51
C ARG A 227 49.03 62.94 9.01
N ASP A 228 49.72 61.82 8.85
CA ASP A 228 51.11 61.67 9.28
C ASP A 228 52.05 62.60 8.49
N GLU A 229 51.80 62.80 7.20
CA GLU A 229 52.52 63.80 6.39
C GLU A 229 52.25 65.23 6.86
N ALA A 230 50.99 65.58 7.15
CA ALA A 230 50.63 66.89 7.69
C ALA A 230 51.30 67.12 9.07
N GLU A 231 51.32 66.11 9.95
CA GLU A 231 52.01 66.18 11.24
C GLU A 231 53.53 66.35 11.05
N ARG A 232 54.15 65.66 10.10
CA ARG A 232 55.58 65.84 9.78
C ARG A 232 55.90 67.23 9.26
N LEU A 233 55.05 67.79 8.40
CA LEU A 233 55.22 69.15 7.88
C LEU A 233 55.08 70.19 8.99
N LEU A 234 54.17 69.98 9.95
CA LEU A 234 54.03 70.84 11.13
C LEU A 234 55.18 70.69 12.13
N ALA A 235 55.83 69.52 12.18
CA ALA A 235 56.95 69.24 13.07
C ALA A 235 58.33 69.65 12.51
N GLN A 236 58.43 70.09 11.25
CA GLN A 236 59.67 70.64 10.71
C GLN A 236 59.96 72.02 11.34
N PRO A 237 61.10 72.20 12.04
CA PRO A 237 61.45 73.50 12.59
C PRO A 237 61.73 74.47 11.44
N ALA A 238 61.18 75.69 11.54
CA ALA A 238 61.45 76.77 10.60
C ALA A 238 62.97 77.03 10.55
N THR A 239 63.62 76.57 9.50
CA THR A 239 65.01 76.94 9.20
C THR A 239 65.02 78.38 8.69
N ASN A 240 65.53 79.28 9.54
CA ASN A 240 66.00 80.61 9.15
C ASN A 240 67.18 80.53 8.19
#